data_AF-A0A3S1ZIU8-F1
#
_entry.id   AF-A0A3S1ZIU8-F1
#
_cell.length_a   1.000
_cell.length_b   1.000
_cell.length_c   1.000
_cell.angle_alpha   90.00
_cell.angle_beta   90.00
_cell.angle_gamma   90.00
#
_symmetry.space_group_name_H-M   'P 1'
#
loop_
_entity.id
_entity.type
_entity.pdbx_description
1 polymer ?
#
loop_
_entity_poly.entity_id
_entity_poly.type
_entity_poly.pdbx_seq_one_letter_code
_entity_poly.pdbx_strand_id
1 'polypeptide(L)'
;TALSNVLQTVTANPNPQDAIKKQGGLAELTGAVARQAQILPDPISSWLGGIAGDTSNLTQKAVTSELNAIWRADILPFCQAALNDRYPFSAESAVDVNVRDFARLFGPAGLIDGFINDHLINYVDMTSQPWKWRADFGLDGSALAAFEQARHIRDDLFAGGSGPVMSFTLEPKDLSPNVTRVTLNLDGQSLVYYNNATRPQPMTWPGKDGTGVISLAFQPIDGSPEIMLNETGSWAWLRMLRSGRFASTSLTDVYSLRLGTKGMYADFELKAASVENPYNLEMFKKFTCPPQI
;
A
#
# COMPACT_ATOMS: atom_id res chain seq x y z
N THR A 1 12.47 -7.06 43.89
CA THR A 1 11.69 -5.89 44.32
C THR A 1 10.89 -5.26 43.19
N ALA A 2 11.46 -5.03 41.99
CA ALA A 2 10.71 -4.49 40.85
C ALA A 2 9.51 -5.37 40.41
N LEU A 3 9.72 -6.68 40.18
CA LEU A 3 8.64 -7.58 39.73
C LEU A 3 7.52 -7.75 40.76
N SER A 4 7.89 -7.78 42.05
CA SER A 4 6.93 -7.88 43.16
C SER A 4 6.08 -6.62 43.26
N ASN A 5 6.67 -5.45 43.07
CA ASN A 5 5.94 -4.18 43.04
C ASN A 5 5.00 -4.12 41.84
N VAL A 6 5.46 -4.57 40.67
CA VAL A 6 4.64 -4.71 39.46
C VAL A 6 3.43 -5.61 39.72
N LEU A 7 3.66 -6.83 40.19
CA LEU A 7 2.59 -7.79 40.48
C LEU A 7 1.59 -7.22 41.49
N GLN A 8 2.06 -6.54 42.52
CA GLN A 8 1.20 -5.84 43.48
C GLN A 8 0.34 -4.76 42.81
N THR A 9 0.93 -3.90 41.96
CA THR A 9 0.16 -2.90 41.19
C THR A 9 -0.86 -3.51 40.24
N VAL A 10 -0.55 -4.65 39.62
CA VAL A 10 -1.48 -5.36 38.72
C VAL A 10 -2.63 -5.98 39.52
N THR A 11 -2.34 -6.65 40.64
CA THR A 11 -3.38 -7.26 41.50
C THR A 11 -4.28 -6.25 42.19
N ALA A 12 -3.79 -5.04 42.43
CA ALA A 12 -4.56 -3.96 43.05
C ALA A 12 -5.41 -3.17 42.05
N ASN A 13 -5.26 -3.42 40.74
CA ASN A 13 -5.98 -2.69 39.70
C ASN A 13 -7.31 -3.38 39.35
N PRO A 14 -8.44 -2.64 39.32
CA PRO A 14 -9.74 -3.20 38.90
C PRO A 14 -9.77 -3.74 37.47
N ASN A 15 -8.83 -3.31 36.60
CA ASN A 15 -8.58 -3.94 35.30
C ASN A 15 -7.10 -4.41 35.19
N PRO A 16 -6.79 -5.65 35.57
CA PRO A 16 -5.42 -6.15 35.58
C PRO A 16 -4.79 -6.21 34.18
N GLN A 17 -5.58 -6.39 33.12
CA GLN A 17 -5.05 -6.41 31.76
C GLN A 17 -4.55 -5.04 31.30
N ASP A 18 -5.29 -3.98 31.60
CA ASP A 18 -4.85 -2.60 31.31
C ASP A 18 -3.63 -2.20 32.15
N ALA A 19 -3.56 -2.66 33.40
CA ALA A 19 -2.41 -2.44 34.27
C ALA A 19 -1.13 -3.05 33.69
N ILE A 20 -1.23 -4.28 33.17
CA ILE A 20 -0.12 -4.97 32.50
C ILE A 20 0.29 -4.23 31.22
N LYS A 21 -0.68 -3.83 30.38
CA LYS A 21 -0.40 -3.06 29.15
C LYS A 21 0.33 -1.75 29.43
N LYS A 22 -0.06 -1.00 30.47
CA LYS A 22 0.60 0.25 30.87
C LYS A 22 2.05 0.09 31.34
N GLN A 23 2.45 -1.12 31.74
CA GLN A 23 3.82 -1.43 32.16
C GLN A 23 4.66 -2.06 31.04
N GLY A 24 4.24 -1.93 29.78
CA GLY A 24 4.93 -2.50 28.62
C GLY A 24 4.46 -3.91 28.24
N GLY A 25 3.43 -4.44 28.92
CA GLY A 25 2.89 -5.77 28.67
C GLY A 25 3.63 -6.88 29.40
N LEU A 26 3.12 -8.11 29.27
CA LEU A 26 3.76 -9.31 29.82
C LEU A 26 5.16 -9.54 29.24
N ALA A 27 5.42 -9.12 27.99
CA ALA A 27 6.71 -9.27 27.32
C ALA A 27 7.84 -8.49 28.01
N GLU A 28 7.61 -7.26 28.48
CA GLU A 28 8.62 -6.50 29.23
C GLU A 28 8.91 -7.15 30.58
N LEU A 29 7.89 -7.70 31.24
CA LEU A 29 8.04 -8.36 32.53
C LEU A 29 8.80 -9.67 32.42
N THR A 30 8.47 -10.51 31.44
CA THR A 30 9.21 -11.74 31.19
C THR A 30 10.63 -11.46 30.71
N GLY A 31 10.83 -10.42 29.90
CA GLY A 31 12.14 -9.92 29.50
C GLY A 31 13.00 -9.47 30.68
N ALA A 32 12.42 -8.76 31.65
CA ALA A 32 13.09 -8.37 32.89
C ALA A 32 13.47 -9.58 33.75
N VAL A 33 12.60 -10.58 33.86
CA VAL A 33 12.91 -11.85 34.57
C VAL A 33 14.03 -12.61 33.87
N ALA A 34 14.01 -12.68 32.53
CA ALA A 34 15.06 -13.34 31.76
C ALA A 34 16.43 -12.66 31.95
N ARG A 35 16.49 -11.32 31.94
CA ARG A 35 17.71 -10.55 32.23
C ARG A 35 18.22 -10.80 33.66
N GLN A 36 17.32 -10.89 34.63
CA GLN A 36 17.69 -11.22 36.01
C GLN A 36 18.18 -12.67 36.17
N ALA A 37 17.64 -13.61 35.38
CA ALA A 37 18.07 -15.00 35.39
C ALA A 37 19.53 -15.16 34.93
N GLN A 38 20.01 -14.31 34.02
CA GLN A 38 21.39 -14.36 33.49
C GLN A 38 22.47 -14.03 34.53
N ILE A 39 22.13 -13.36 35.63
CA ILE A 39 23.08 -12.97 36.68
C ILE A 39 23.03 -13.91 37.90
N LEU A 40 22.25 -14.99 37.85
CA LEU A 40 22.14 -15.99 38.91
C LEU A 40 23.01 -17.22 38.59
N PRO A 41 23.52 -17.94 39.60
CA PRO A 41 24.25 -19.19 39.38
C PRO A 41 23.33 -20.30 38.88
N ASP A 42 23.90 -21.27 38.15
CA ASP A 42 23.22 -22.53 37.85
C ASP A 42 22.90 -23.29 39.16
N PRO A 43 21.76 -24.01 39.24
CA PRO A 43 20.77 -24.27 38.17
C PRO A 43 19.65 -23.22 38.07
N ILE A 44 19.65 -22.20 38.95
CA ILE A 44 18.54 -21.25 39.11
C ILE A 44 18.37 -20.36 37.86
N SER A 45 19.47 -19.94 37.24
CA SER A 45 19.53 -19.31 35.92
C SER A 45 18.78 -20.10 34.85
N SER A 46 19.02 -21.42 34.76
CA SER A 46 18.40 -22.29 33.76
C SER A 46 16.91 -22.45 34.00
N TRP A 47 16.47 -22.63 35.25
CA TRP A 47 15.05 -22.76 35.58
C TRP A 47 14.28 -21.46 35.35
N LEU A 48 14.82 -20.32 35.81
CA LEU A 48 14.18 -19.02 35.61
C LEU A 48 14.21 -18.60 34.14
N GLY A 49 15.29 -18.91 33.41
CA GLY A 49 15.37 -18.72 31.97
C GLY A 49 14.33 -19.55 31.21
N GLY A 50 14.14 -20.82 31.59
CA GLY A 50 13.10 -21.70 31.03
C GLY A 50 11.69 -21.17 31.28
N ILE A 51 11.36 -20.80 32.52
CA ILE A 51 10.05 -20.25 32.88
C ILE A 51 9.79 -18.92 32.15
N ALA A 52 10.79 -18.03 32.10
CA ALA A 52 10.67 -16.76 31.39
C ALA A 52 10.50 -16.97 29.88
N GLY A 53 11.21 -17.95 29.30
CA GLY A 53 11.07 -18.34 27.90
C GLY A 53 9.69 -18.90 27.58
N ASP A 54 9.21 -19.86 28.37
CA ASP A 54 7.88 -20.47 28.21
C ASP A 54 6.76 -19.44 28.34
N THR A 55 6.87 -18.55 29.33
CA THR A 55 5.89 -17.46 29.54
C THR A 55 5.91 -16.46 28.39
N SER A 56 7.09 -16.13 27.86
CA SER A 56 7.23 -15.23 26.71
C SER A 56 6.63 -15.85 25.45
N ASN A 57 6.91 -17.13 25.18
CA ASN A 57 6.35 -17.86 24.04
C ASN A 57 4.82 -17.96 24.13
N LEU A 58 4.27 -18.21 25.32
CA LEU A 58 2.82 -18.23 25.55
C LEU A 58 2.20 -16.86 25.30
N THR A 59 2.85 -15.79 25.74
CA THR A 59 2.39 -14.41 25.54
C THR A 59 2.42 -14.03 24.06
N GLN A 60 3.51 -14.32 23.35
CA GLN A 60 3.64 -14.06 21.92
C GLN A 60 2.56 -14.80 21.12
N LYS A 61 2.34 -16.09 21.41
CA LYS A 61 1.27 -16.88 20.77
C LYS A 61 -0.12 -16.34 21.08
N ALA A 62 -0.38 -15.88 22.30
CA ALA A 62 -1.67 -15.29 22.65
C ALA A 62 -1.91 -13.99 21.87
N VAL A 63 -0.91 -13.11 21.79
CA VAL A 63 -1.01 -11.85 21.03
C VAL A 63 -1.21 -12.11 19.55
N THR A 64 -0.39 -12.96 18.91
CA THR A 64 -0.57 -13.27 17.49
C THR A 64 -1.88 -13.98 17.24
N SER A 65 -2.34 -14.86 18.13
CA SER A 65 -3.66 -15.50 18.03
C SER A 65 -4.80 -14.48 18.09
N GLU A 66 -4.72 -13.49 18.98
CA GLU A 66 -5.72 -12.42 19.09
C GLU A 66 -5.73 -11.53 17.85
N LEU A 67 -4.55 -11.06 17.41
CA LEU A 67 -4.40 -10.28 16.17
C LEU A 67 -4.94 -11.04 14.95
N ASN A 68 -4.63 -12.33 14.85
CA ASN A 68 -5.14 -13.19 13.79
C ASN A 68 -6.65 -13.39 13.85
N ALA A 69 -7.23 -13.51 15.05
CA ALA A 69 -8.67 -13.66 15.22
C ALA A 69 -9.41 -12.40 14.74
N ILE A 70 -8.95 -11.22 15.15
CA ILE A 70 -9.50 -9.93 14.72
C ILE A 70 -9.35 -9.77 13.20
N TRP A 71 -8.13 -9.96 12.67
CA TRP A 71 -7.86 -9.84 11.24
C TRP A 71 -8.75 -10.76 10.39
N ARG A 72 -8.87 -12.03 10.77
CA ARG A 72 -9.68 -13.02 10.03
C ARG A 72 -11.18 -12.78 10.13
N ALA A 73 -11.65 -12.24 11.25
CA ALA A 73 -13.08 -11.95 11.44
C ALA A 73 -13.49 -10.67 10.71
N ASP A 74 -12.72 -9.60 10.87
CA ASP A 74 -13.21 -8.24 10.58
C ASP A 74 -12.68 -7.67 9.26
N ILE A 75 -11.49 -8.09 8.80
CA ILE A 75 -10.82 -7.47 7.65
C ILE A 75 -10.60 -8.45 6.49
N LEU A 76 -10.07 -9.64 6.76
CA LEU A 76 -9.68 -10.60 5.72
C LEU A 76 -10.80 -10.94 4.72
N PRO A 77 -12.06 -11.21 5.14
CA PRO A 77 -13.13 -11.56 4.21
C PRO A 77 -13.43 -10.42 3.23
N PHE A 78 -13.44 -9.18 3.72
CA PHE A 78 -13.65 -8.00 2.88
C PHE A 78 -12.44 -7.73 1.98
N CYS A 79 -11.22 -7.83 2.52
CA CYS A 79 -9.98 -7.66 1.75
C CYS A 79 -9.95 -8.61 0.55
N GLN A 80 -10.21 -9.89 0.77
CA GLN A 80 -10.21 -10.90 -0.29
C GLN A 80 -11.33 -10.64 -1.31
N ALA A 81 -12.54 -10.32 -0.86
CA ALA A 81 -13.66 -10.03 -1.76
C ALA A 81 -13.41 -8.78 -2.63
N ALA A 82 -12.75 -7.77 -2.05
CA ALA A 82 -12.46 -6.51 -2.71
C ALA A 82 -11.29 -6.62 -3.71
N LEU A 83 -10.29 -7.48 -3.47
CA LEU A 83 -9.02 -7.45 -4.21
C LEU A 83 -8.72 -8.70 -5.05
N ASN A 84 -9.18 -9.89 -4.65
CA ASN A 84 -8.85 -11.11 -5.35
C ASN A 84 -9.39 -11.08 -6.78
N ASP A 85 -8.55 -11.51 -7.74
CA ASP A 85 -8.86 -11.53 -9.17
C ASP A 85 -9.38 -10.20 -9.72
N ARG A 86 -8.93 -9.08 -9.16
CA ARG A 86 -9.34 -7.73 -9.57
C ARG A 86 -8.14 -6.83 -9.86
N TYR A 87 -8.27 -6.03 -10.91
CA TYR A 87 -7.29 -5.03 -11.30
C TYR A 87 -7.36 -3.82 -10.33
N PRO A 88 -6.23 -3.26 -9.85
CA PRO A 88 -4.85 -3.46 -10.34
C PRO A 88 -4.03 -4.54 -9.62
N PHE A 89 -4.57 -5.25 -8.64
CA PHE A 89 -3.84 -6.28 -7.87
C PHE A 89 -3.58 -7.56 -8.68
N SER A 90 -4.56 -7.95 -9.49
CA SER A 90 -4.40 -8.93 -10.57
C SER A 90 -4.30 -8.19 -11.90
N ALA A 91 -3.08 -8.06 -12.42
CA ALA A 91 -2.81 -7.26 -13.61
C ALA A 91 -3.67 -7.69 -14.81
N GLU A 92 -3.85 -9.00 -15.01
CA GLU A 92 -4.62 -9.56 -16.14
C GLU A 92 -6.13 -9.51 -15.96
N SER A 93 -6.64 -9.13 -14.78
CA SER A 93 -8.08 -9.12 -14.55
C SER A 93 -8.79 -8.08 -15.41
N ALA A 94 -9.92 -8.47 -16.00
CA ALA A 94 -10.84 -7.56 -16.67
C ALA A 94 -11.81 -6.87 -15.69
N VAL A 95 -11.83 -7.30 -14.42
CA VAL A 95 -12.71 -6.76 -13.39
C VAL A 95 -11.91 -5.82 -12.51
N ASP A 96 -12.42 -4.60 -12.34
CA ASP A 96 -11.77 -3.59 -11.52
C ASP A 96 -12.10 -3.76 -10.03
N VAL A 97 -11.16 -3.38 -9.16
CA VAL A 97 -11.46 -3.08 -7.77
C VAL A 97 -12.35 -1.84 -7.72
N ASN A 98 -13.44 -1.89 -6.96
CA ASN A 98 -14.28 -0.72 -6.77
C ASN A 98 -13.52 0.36 -5.99
N VAL A 99 -13.51 1.61 -6.48
CA VAL A 99 -12.80 2.73 -5.83
C VAL A 99 -13.23 2.96 -4.38
N ARG A 100 -14.52 2.76 -4.05
CA ARG A 100 -15.03 2.90 -2.68
C ARG A 100 -14.56 1.77 -1.78
N ASP A 101 -14.53 0.54 -2.30
CA ASP A 101 -14.02 -0.61 -1.53
C ASP A 101 -12.51 -0.48 -1.30
N PHE A 102 -11.78 0.01 -2.31
CA PHE A 102 -10.37 0.35 -2.19
C PHE A 102 -10.13 1.42 -1.11
N ALA A 103 -10.89 2.51 -1.12
CA ALA A 103 -10.82 3.56 -0.12
C ALA A 103 -11.20 3.08 1.29
N ARG A 104 -12.22 2.22 1.41
CA ARG A 104 -12.59 1.59 2.68
C ARG A 104 -11.48 0.71 3.24
N LEU A 105 -10.74 0.02 2.37
CA LEU A 105 -9.68 -0.90 2.80
C LEU A 105 -8.38 -0.18 3.13
N PHE A 106 -7.88 0.66 2.21
CA PHE A 106 -6.56 1.27 2.26
C PHE A 106 -6.55 2.75 2.67
N GLY A 107 -7.68 3.45 2.60
CA GLY A 107 -7.71 4.88 2.88
C GLY A 107 -7.34 5.23 4.34
N PRO A 108 -7.10 6.52 4.63
CA PRO A 108 -6.92 6.98 6.00
C PRO A 108 -8.10 6.59 6.89
N ALA A 109 -7.83 6.03 8.07
CA ALA A 109 -8.85 5.43 8.94
C ALA A 109 -9.69 4.32 8.27
N GLY A 110 -9.19 3.73 7.18
CA GLY A 110 -9.75 2.53 6.57
C GLY A 110 -9.49 1.29 7.41
N LEU A 111 -9.96 0.13 6.95
CA LEU A 111 -9.91 -1.13 7.72
C LEU A 111 -8.48 -1.53 8.10
N ILE A 112 -7.53 -1.47 7.15
CA ILE A 112 -6.15 -1.85 7.43
C ILE A 112 -5.46 -0.82 8.32
N ASP A 113 -5.68 0.47 8.06
CA ASP A 113 -5.09 1.55 8.86
C ASP A 113 -5.60 1.53 10.31
N GLY A 114 -6.92 1.35 10.50
CA GLY A 114 -7.52 1.16 11.82
C GLY A 114 -6.93 -0.05 12.54
N PHE A 115 -6.83 -1.20 11.87
CA PHE A 115 -6.21 -2.38 12.46
C PHE A 115 -4.75 -2.13 12.90
N ILE A 116 -3.97 -1.43 12.06
CA ILE A 116 -2.58 -1.08 12.38
C ILE A 116 -2.53 -0.19 13.63
N ASN A 117 -3.33 0.86 13.68
CA ASN A 117 -3.28 1.86 14.77
C ASN A 117 -3.90 1.35 16.08
N ASP A 118 -4.96 0.53 16.00
CA ASP A 118 -5.70 0.08 17.18
C ASP A 118 -5.08 -1.18 17.81
N HIS A 119 -4.46 -2.04 16.99
CA HIS A 119 -4.00 -3.35 17.44
C HIS A 119 -2.49 -3.58 17.24
N LEU A 120 -1.93 -3.20 16.09
CA LEU A 120 -0.56 -3.59 15.72
C LEU A 120 0.53 -2.66 16.26
N ILE A 121 0.25 -1.35 16.38
CA ILE A 121 1.24 -0.31 16.66
C ILE A 121 1.99 -0.50 17.99
N ASN A 122 1.38 -1.16 18.96
CA ASN A 122 2.00 -1.42 20.25
C ASN A 122 3.09 -2.51 20.21
N TYR A 123 3.10 -3.32 19.15
CA TYR A 123 3.94 -4.52 19.01
C TYR A 123 5.00 -4.41 17.91
N VAL A 124 4.90 -3.39 17.06
CA VAL A 124 5.73 -3.23 15.86
C VAL A 124 6.54 -1.94 15.93
N ASP A 125 7.84 -2.06 15.64
CA ASP A 125 8.70 -0.94 15.31
C ASP A 125 8.48 -0.54 13.84
N MET A 126 7.77 0.56 13.66
CA MET A 126 7.46 1.17 12.36
C MET A 126 8.47 2.26 11.96
N THR A 127 9.51 2.49 12.78
CA THR A 127 10.55 3.48 12.50
C THR A 127 11.66 2.92 11.62
N SER A 128 11.79 1.59 11.57
CA SER A 128 12.67 0.89 10.65
C SER A 128 11.95 0.48 9.37
N GLN A 129 12.69 0.48 8.26
CA GLN A 129 12.27 -0.16 7.02
C GLN A 129 13.23 -1.32 6.71
N PRO A 130 12.75 -2.58 6.56
CA PRO A 130 11.37 -3.01 6.71
C PRO A 130 10.86 -2.90 8.16
N TRP A 131 9.55 -2.90 8.34
CA TRP A 131 8.91 -2.96 9.66
C TRP A 131 9.31 -4.24 10.40
N LYS A 132 9.48 -4.14 11.72
CA LYS A 132 9.89 -5.27 12.56
C LYS A 132 9.01 -5.37 13.79
N TRP A 133 8.78 -6.58 14.26
CA TRP A 133 8.29 -6.76 15.62
C TRP A 133 9.29 -6.14 16.59
N ARG A 134 8.78 -5.55 17.66
CA ARG A 134 9.65 -5.08 18.74
C ARG A 134 10.51 -6.23 19.27
N ALA A 135 11.70 -5.89 19.77
CA ALA A 135 12.71 -6.87 20.19
C ALA A 135 12.23 -7.84 21.29
N ASP A 136 11.25 -7.43 22.10
CA ASP A 136 10.62 -8.24 23.15
C ASP A 136 9.66 -9.32 22.62
N PHE A 137 9.23 -9.24 21.35
CA PHE A 137 8.39 -10.24 20.69
C PHE A 137 9.17 -11.25 19.85
N GLY A 138 10.30 -10.89 19.25
CA GLY A 138 11.19 -11.84 18.57
C GLY A 138 10.54 -12.68 17.45
N LEU A 139 9.43 -12.22 16.87
CA LEU A 139 8.69 -12.88 15.80
C LEU A 139 9.29 -12.56 14.43
N ASP A 140 9.07 -13.45 13.46
CA ASP A 140 9.44 -13.21 12.07
C ASP A 140 8.61 -12.05 11.46
N GLY A 141 9.29 -11.17 10.73
CA GLY A 141 8.69 -9.95 10.19
C GLY A 141 7.96 -10.12 8.86
N SER A 142 7.97 -11.31 8.25
CA SER A 142 7.40 -11.50 6.90
C SER A 142 5.92 -11.10 6.81
N ALA A 143 5.16 -11.32 7.87
CA ALA A 143 3.75 -10.93 7.94
C ALA A 143 3.54 -9.41 7.98
N LEU A 144 4.51 -8.65 8.50
CA LEU A 144 4.44 -7.19 8.58
C LEU A 144 4.63 -6.51 7.22
N ALA A 145 5.27 -7.20 6.27
CA ALA A 145 5.52 -6.67 4.93
C ALA A 145 4.22 -6.29 4.20
N ALA A 146 3.14 -7.04 4.41
CA ALA A 146 1.83 -6.70 3.82
C ALA A 146 1.24 -5.41 4.41
N PHE A 147 1.39 -5.18 5.72
CA PHE A 147 0.89 -3.98 6.40
C PHE A 147 1.73 -2.74 6.07
N GLU A 148 3.05 -2.90 5.96
CA GLU A 148 3.95 -1.87 5.46
C GLU A 148 3.60 -1.52 4.01
N GLN A 149 3.37 -2.52 3.15
CA GLN A 149 2.93 -2.28 1.77
C GLN A 149 1.56 -1.60 1.68
N ALA A 150 0.61 -1.95 2.56
CA ALA A 150 -0.69 -1.26 2.64
C ALA A 150 -0.54 0.20 3.08
N ARG A 151 0.37 0.48 4.02
CA ARG A 151 0.73 1.86 4.43
C ARG A 151 1.28 2.65 3.24
N HIS A 152 2.20 2.06 2.46
CA HIS A 152 2.72 2.71 1.26
C HIS A 152 1.62 2.99 0.22
N ILE A 153 0.74 2.01 -0.04
CA ILE A 153 -0.41 2.21 -0.95
C ILE A 153 -1.29 3.37 -0.48
N ARG A 154 -1.55 3.46 0.83
CA ARG A 154 -2.32 4.58 1.43
C ARG A 154 -1.62 5.91 1.19
N ASP A 155 -0.34 5.99 1.53
CA ASP A 155 0.40 7.25 1.51
C ASP A 155 0.57 7.77 0.06
N ASP A 156 0.79 6.88 -0.90
CA ASP A 156 0.94 7.20 -2.33
C ASP A 156 -0.38 7.64 -3.00
N LEU A 157 -1.51 7.03 -2.64
CA LEU A 157 -2.81 7.27 -3.31
C LEU A 157 -3.76 8.19 -2.52
N PHE A 158 -3.49 8.46 -1.26
CA PHE A 158 -4.33 9.30 -0.38
C PHE A 158 -3.53 10.44 0.26
N ALA A 159 -2.46 10.94 -0.39
CA ALA A 159 -1.61 12.02 0.11
C ALA A 159 -2.39 13.29 0.55
N GLY A 160 -3.58 13.53 -0.02
CA GLY A 160 -4.48 14.64 0.36
C GLY A 160 -5.57 14.27 1.37
N GLY A 161 -5.50 13.10 2.01
CA GLY A 161 -6.54 12.57 2.92
C GLY A 161 -7.79 12.02 2.23
N SER A 162 -7.90 12.18 0.92
CA SER A 162 -8.95 11.60 0.08
C SER A 162 -8.32 11.02 -1.20
N GLY A 163 -8.93 9.98 -1.75
CA GLY A 163 -8.31 9.18 -2.80
C GLY A 163 -9.11 7.93 -3.16
N PRO A 164 -8.55 7.05 -4.01
CA PRO A 164 -7.24 7.13 -4.65
C PRO A 164 -7.13 8.30 -5.64
N VAL A 165 -6.02 9.04 -5.60
CA VAL A 165 -5.70 10.14 -6.52
C VAL A 165 -4.23 10.07 -6.94
N MET A 166 -3.97 10.30 -8.23
CA MET A 166 -2.65 10.36 -8.84
C MET A 166 -2.51 11.68 -9.60
N SER A 167 -1.66 12.57 -9.12
CA SER A 167 -1.36 13.85 -9.76
C SER A 167 -0.02 13.79 -10.49
N PHE A 168 0.01 14.37 -11.69
CA PHE A 168 1.19 14.35 -12.55
C PHE A 168 1.15 15.48 -13.58
N THR A 169 2.27 15.68 -14.25
CA THR A 169 2.35 16.52 -15.43
C THR A 169 2.63 15.63 -16.63
N LEU A 170 1.93 15.83 -17.73
CA LEU A 170 2.13 15.10 -18.97
C LEU A 170 2.59 16.06 -20.06
N GLU A 171 3.70 15.73 -20.71
CA GLU A 171 4.24 16.51 -21.81
C GLU A 171 4.36 15.62 -23.05
N PRO A 172 3.70 15.96 -24.18
CA PRO A 172 3.94 15.27 -25.43
C PRO A 172 5.39 15.48 -25.88
N LYS A 173 5.97 14.48 -26.52
CA LYS A 173 7.36 14.52 -27.00
C LYS A 173 7.46 14.20 -28.48
N ASP A 174 6.68 13.23 -28.95
CA ASP A 174 6.73 12.79 -30.34
C ASP A 174 5.38 12.25 -30.81
N LEU A 175 5.19 12.20 -32.13
CA LEU A 175 3.99 11.71 -32.78
C LEU A 175 4.37 10.92 -34.03
N SER A 176 3.63 9.86 -34.33
CA SER A 176 3.85 9.10 -35.56
C SER A 176 3.82 10.00 -36.81
N PRO A 177 4.73 9.81 -37.79
CA PRO A 177 4.82 10.67 -38.97
C PRO A 177 3.55 10.74 -39.84
N ASN A 178 2.69 9.72 -39.74
CA ASN A 178 1.41 9.63 -40.47
C ASN A 178 0.22 10.24 -39.71
N VAL A 179 0.47 10.94 -38.60
CA VAL A 179 -0.57 11.54 -37.76
C VAL A 179 -0.36 13.06 -37.68
N THR A 180 -1.45 13.82 -37.84
CA THR A 180 -1.44 15.29 -37.73
C THR A 180 -1.83 15.80 -36.35
N ARG A 181 -2.65 15.04 -35.62
CA ARG A 181 -3.12 15.38 -34.28
C ARG A 181 -3.31 14.11 -33.45
N VAL A 182 -2.93 14.17 -32.19
CA VAL A 182 -3.40 13.24 -31.15
C VAL A 182 -4.20 14.01 -30.10
N THR A 183 -5.30 13.42 -29.67
CA THR A 183 -6.12 13.89 -28.54
C THR A 183 -6.16 12.81 -27.48
N LEU A 184 -5.60 13.08 -26.31
CA LEU A 184 -5.78 12.27 -25.11
C LEU A 184 -6.88 12.91 -24.26
N ASN A 185 -7.97 12.18 -24.01
CA ASN A 185 -8.93 12.51 -22.97
C ASN A 185 -8.64 11.61 -21.77
N LEU A 186 -8.26 12.21 -20.65
CA LEU A 186 -8.08 11.55 -19.37
C LEU A 186 -9.21 11.97 -18.45
N ASP A 187 -10.29 11.19 -18.46
CA ASP A 187 -11.40 11.32 -17.54
C ASP A 187 -12.00 12.74 -17.45
N GLY A 188 -12.17 13.36 -18.63
CA GLY A 188 -12.65 14.74 -18.80
C GLY A 188 -11.55 15.76 -19.11
N GLN A 189 -10.29 15.44 -18.80
CA GLN A 189 -9.15 16.32 -19.08
C GLN A 189 -8.61 16.07 -20.50
N SER A 190 -8.73 17.06 -21.39
CA SER A 190 -8.22 16.95 -22.76
C SER A 190 -6.80 17.51 -22.90
N LEU A 191 -5.92 16.73 -23.53
CA LEU A 191 -4.65 17.17 -24.09
C LEU A 191 -4.68 16.94 -25.58
N VAL A 192 -4.33 17.97 -26.35
CA VAL A 192 -4.30 17.91 -27.81
C VAL A 192 -2.90 18.30 -28.28
N TYR A 193 -2.31 17.50 -29.17
CA TYR A 193 -0.97 17.70 -29.69
C TYR A 193 -0.91 17.58 -31.21
N TYR A 194 -0.22 18.53 -31.85
CA TYR A 194 -0.13 18.68 -33.32
C TYR A 194 1.30 18.53 -33.85
N ASN A 195 2.17 17.82 -33.14
CA ASN A 195 3.59 17.71 -33.45
C ASN A 195 4.33 19.07 -33.52
N ASN A 196 3.99 19.98 -32.62
CA ASN A 196 4.55 21.33 -32.51
C ASN A 196 5.32 21.52 -31.19
N ALA A 197 5.74 22.75 -30.85
CA ALA A 197 6.35 23.00 -29.56
C ALA A 197 5.39 22.65 -28.40
N THR A 198 5.86 21.84 -27.46
CA THR A 198 5.04 21.26 -26.39
C THR A 198 5.13 22.07 -25.12
N ARG A 199 4.12 21.92 -24.26
CA ARG A 199 4.12 22.44 -22.89
C ARG A 199 3.67 21.32 -21.95
N PRO A 200 4.32 21.16 -20.80
CA PRO A 200 3.84 20.24 -19.77
C PRO A 200 2.44 20.65 -19.30
N GLN A 201 1.51 19.71 -19.24
CA GLN A 201 0.13 19.93 -18.78
C GLN A 201 -0.13 19.18 -17.47
N PRO A 202 -0.53 19.86 -16.38
CA PRO A 202 -0.91 19.19 -15.15
C PRO A 202 -2.22 18.42 -15.32
N MET A 203 -2.25 17.20 -14.80
CA MET A 203 -3.36 16.26 -14.88
C MET A 203 -3.55 15.53 -13.55
N THR A 204 -4.73 14.97 -13.37
CA THR A 204 -5.08 14.21 -12.18
C THR A 204 -5.97 13.05 -12.57
N TRP A 205 -5.68 11.87 -12.04
CA TRP A 205 -6.52 10.71 -12.14
C TRP A 205 -6.98 10.25 -10.75
N PRO A 206 -8.27 9.93 -10.54
CA PRO A 206 -9.41 10.20 -11.41
C PRO A 206 -9.55 11.68 -11.76
N GLY A 207 -10.11 11.96 -12.94
CA GLY A 207 -10.39 13.31 -13.40
C GLY A 207 -11.63 13.88 -12.72
N LYS A 208 -11.83 15.20 -12.83
CA LYS A 208 -12.94 15.91 -12.18
C LYS A 208 -14.32 15.47 -12.67
N ASP A 209 -14.39 15.00 -13.92
CA ASP A 209 -15.66 14.65 -14.55
C ASP A 209 -16.07 13.20 -14.22
N GLY A 210 -15.15 12.37 -13.72
CA GLY A 210 -15.44 11.02 -13.23
C GLY A 210 -16.14 10.12 -14.25
N THR A 211 -15.87 10.34 -15.53
CA THR A 211 -16.42 9.58 -16.67
C THR A 211 -16.03 8.10 -16.62
N GLY A 212 -14.90 7.77 -15.98
CA GLY A 212 -14.33 6.42 -15.99
C GLY A 212 -13.87 5.97 -17.38
N VAL A 213 -13.62 6.92 -18.29
CA VAL A 213 -13.19 6.67 -19.67
C VAL A 213 -11.92 7.44 -19.97
N ILE A 214 -10.97 6.76 -20.60
CA ILE A 214 -9.76 7.36 -21.13
C ILE A 214 -9.65 6.99 -22.59
N SER A 215 -9.54 8.00 -23.44
CA SER A 215 -9.48 7.81 -24.88
C SER A 215 -8.25 8.49 -25.48
N LEU A 216 -7.67 7.82 -26.46
CA LEU A 216 -6.57 8.30 -27.27
C LEU A 216 -7.00 8.26 -28.73
N ALA A 217 -7.21 9.42 -29.33
CA ALA A 217 -7.65 9.57 -30.70
C ALA A 217 -6.52 10.14 -31.57
N PHE A 218 -6.19 9.45 -32.66
CA PHE A 218 -5.23 9.88 -33.66
C PHE A 218 -5.98 10.34 -34.92
N GLN A 219 -5.65 11.53 -35.43
CA GLN A 219 -6.10 12.04 -36.72
C GLN A 219 -5.02 11.78 -37.78
N PRO A 220 -5.23 10.83 -38.70
CA PRO A 220 -4.28 10.55 -39.77
C PRO A 220 -4.06 11.74 -40.71
N ILE A 221 -2.88 11.83 -41.30
CA ILE A 221 -2.50 12.89 -42.26
C ILE A 221 -3.18 12.75 -43.63
N ASP A 222 -3.60 11.54 -43.98
CA ASP A 222 -4.28 11.24 -45.24
C ASP A 222 -5.78 11.62 -45.24
N GLY A 223 -6.26 12.19 -44.13
CA GLY A 223 -7.65 12.61 -43.97
C GLY A 223 -8.63 11.46 -43.67
N SER A 224 -8.13 10.24 -43.43
CA SER A 224 -8.98 9.13 -42.98
C SER A 224 -9.60 9.40 -41.59
N PRO A 225 -10.67 8.67 -41.20
CA PRO A 225 -11.31 8.85 -39.91
C PRO A 225 -10.35 8.65 -38.73
N GLU A 226 -10.66 9.30 -37.60
CA GLU A 226 -9.87 9.12 -36.38
C GLU A 226 -9.81 7.64 -35.95
N ILE A 227 -8.63 7.23 -35.51
CA ILE A 227 -8.42 5.92 -34.93
C ILE A 227 -8.28 6.11 -33.42
N MET A 228 -9.12 5.39 -32.68
CA MET A 228 -9.22 5.53 -31.23
C MET A 228 -8.78 4.27 -30.49
N LEU A 229 -8.15 4.46 -29.34
CA LEU A 229 -7.98 3.48 -28.29
C LEU A 229 -8.71 3.98 -27.06
N ASN A 230 -9.57 3.15 -26.48
CA ASN A 230 -10.34 3.51 -25.28
C ASN A 230 -10.06 2.48 -24.18
N GLU A 231 -9.88 2.98 -22.97
CA GLU A 231 -9.88 2.19 -21.74
C GLU A 231 -11.01 2.71 -20.86
N THR A 232 -11.71 1.80 -20.19
CA THR A 232 -12.83 2.15 -19.32
C THR A 232 -12.71 1.46 -17.97
N GLY A 233 -13.41 2.00 -16.99
CA GLY A 233 -13.48 1.45 -15.64
C GLY A 233 -12.86 2.35 -14.58
N SER A 234 -12.93 1.86 -13.35
CA SER A 234 -12.45 2.53 -12.14
C SER A 234 -10.94 2.70 -12.11
N TRP A 235 -10.20 2.01 -12.98
CA TRP A 235 -8.73 2.06 -13.09
C TRP A 235 -8.24 2.21 -14.54
N ALA A 236 -9.06 2.82 -15.41
CA ALA A 236 -8.79 2.98 -16.83
C ALA A 236 -7.42 3.60 -17.13
N TRP A 237 -6.90 4.49 -16.27
CA TRP A 237 -5.60 5.13 -16.50
C TRP A 237 -4.45 4.16 -16.39
N LEU A 238 -4.44 3.36 -15.32
CA LEU A 238 -3.42 2.35 -15.13
C LEU A 238 -3.51 1.30 -16.26
N ARG A 239 -4.72 0.98 -16.75
CA ARG A 239 -4.92 0.11 -17.92
C ARG A 239 -4.30 0.70 -19.19
N MET A 240 -4.53 1.99 -19.45
CA MET A 240 -3.94 2.71 -20.58
C MET A 240 -2.40 2.74 -20.50
N LEU A 241 -1.83 2.98 -19.31
CA LEU A 241 -0.39 2.91 -19.09
C LEU A 241 0.16 1.50 -19.37
N ARG A 242 -0.57 0.46 -18.94
CA ARG A 242 -0.20 -0.94 -19.12
C ARG A 242 -0.30 -1.40 -20.57
N SER A 243 -1.26 -0.90 -21.35
CA SER A 243 -1.42 -1.23 -22.77
C SER A 243 -0.39 -0.50 -23.65
N GLY A 244 0.17 0.61 -23.17
CA GLY A 244 1.30 1.30 -23.75
C GLY A 244 2.67 0.73 -23.39
N ARG A 245 3.73 1.47 -23.76
CA ARG A 245 5.09 1.24 -23.23
C ARG A 245 5.36 2.29 -22.17
N PHE A 246 5.26 1.90 -20.92
CA PHE A 246 5.54 2.75 -19.77
C PHE A 246 6.83 2.29 -19.08
N ALA A 247 7.81 3.18 -18.97
CA ALA A 247 9.13 2.84 -18.44
C ALA A 247 9.70 3.96 -17.56
N SER A 248 10.36 3.59 -16.47
CA SER A 248 11.11 4.50 -15.62
C SER A 248 12.33 5.08 -16.35
N THR A 249 12.68 6.32 -15.98
CA THR A 249 13.92 6.97 -16.42
C THR A 249 15.00 6.89 -15.32
N SER A 250 16.09 7.65 -15.45
CA SER A 250 17.08 7.82 -14.38
C SER A 250 16.54 8.61 -13.18
N LEU A 251 15.43 9.34 -13.34
CA LEU A 251 14.73 10.05 -12.28
C LEU A 251 13.54 9.22 -11.80
N THR A 252 13.35 9.13 -10.48
CA THR A 252 12.33 8.27 -9.85
C THR A 252 10.90 8.78 -10.03
N ASP A 253 10.73 10.06 -10.37
CA ASP A 253 9.46 10.73 -10.62
C ASP A 253 9.18 10.97 -12.11
N VAL A 254 10.07 10.55 -13.02
CA VAL A 254 9.91 10.77 -14.46
C VAL A 254 9.86 9.45 -15.22
N TYR A 255 8.89 9.34 -16.12
CA TYR A 255 8.62 8.15 -16.91
C TYR A 255 8.48 8.50 -18.40
N SER A 256 9.03 7.64 -19.25
CA SER A 256 8.72 7.66 -20.68
C SER A 256 7.47 6.83 -20.94
N LEU A 257 6.52 7.39 -21.69
CA LEU A 257 5.25 6.76 -22.01
C LEU A 257 5.01 6.81 -23.52
N ARG A 258 4.92 5.65 -24.18
CA ARG A 258 4.38 5.54 -25.54
C ARG A 258 2.99 4.94 -25.49
N LEU A 259 1.99 5.68 -25.95
CA LEU A 259 0.64 5.17 -26.17
C LEU A 259 0.39 5.03 -27.66
N GLY A 260 -0.36 4.01 -28.08
CA GLY A 260 -0.59 3.79 -29.50
C GLY A 260 -1.53 2.65 -29.82
N THR A 261 -2.03 2.64 -31.06
CA THR A 261 -2.88 1.59 -31.61
C THR A 261 -2.76 1.55 -33.13
N LYS A 262 -2.99 0.38 -33.74
CA LYS A 262 -2.98 0.18 -35.21
C LYS A 262 -1.77 0.81 -35.95
N GLY A 263 -0.59 0.73 -35.35
CA GLY A 263 0.66 1.25 -35.96
C GLY A 263 0.89 2.75 -35.79
N MET A 264 0.00 3.47 -35.08
CA MET A 264 0.18 4.86 -34.70
C MET A 264 0.47 4.97 -33.21
N TYR A 265 1.26 5.97 -32.85
CA TYR A 265 1.70 6.23 -31.48
C TYR A 265 1.90 7.72 -31.22
N ALA A 266 1.82 8.08 -29.94
CA ALA A 266 2.30 9.33 -29.38
C ALA A 266 3.20 9.02 -28.19
N ASP A 267 4.31 9.75 -28.10
CA ASP A 267 5.22 9.68 -26.97
C ASP A 267 4.97 10.85 -26.03
N PHE A 268 5.04 10.54 -24.74
CA PHE A 268 4.85 11.46 -23.65
C PHE A 268 5.95 11.25 -22.62
N GLU A 269 6.28 12.33 -21.92
CA GLU A 269 6.97 12.29 -20.65
C GLU A 269 5.94 12.53 -19.55
N LEU A 270 5.86 11.59 -18.60
CA LEU A 270 5.03 11.71 -17.42
C LEU A 270 5.92 12.04 -16.24
N LYS A 271 5.66 13.16 -15.58
CA LYS A 271 6.30 13.56 -14.33
C LYS A 271 5.31 13.45 -13.18
N ALA A 272 5.54 12.53 -12.26
CA ALA A 272 4.74 12.37 -11.05
C ALA A 272 4.85 13.60 -10.13
N ALA A 273 3.83 13.85 -9.31
CA ALA A 273 3.85 14.95 -8.35
C ALA A 273 4.84 14.73 -7.18
N SER A 274 5.30 13.49 -6.97
CA SER A 274 6.19 13.10 -5.89
C SER A 274 7.17 12.01 -6.35
N VAL A 275 8.33 11.93 -5.70
CA VAL A 275 9.30 10.85 -5.86
C VAL A 275 8.77 9.52 -5.33
N GLU A 276 7.88 9.58 -4.34
CA GLU A 276 7.03 8.48 -3.90
C GLU A 276 5.75 8.54 -4.72
N ASN A 277 5.54 7.56 -5.60
CA ASN A 277 4.41 7.58 -6.51
C ASN A 277 3.97 6.17 -6.93
N PRO A 278 2.68 6.02 -7.30
CA PRO A 278 2.07 4.71 -7.56
C PRO A 278 2.27 4.18 -8.98
N TYR A 279 3.06 4.85 -9.83
CA TYR A 279 3.10 4.54 -11.28
C TYR A 279 3.87 3.28 -11.64
N ASN A 280 4.76 2.78 -10.77
CA ASN A 280 5.50 1.55 -11.06
C ASN A 280 4.62 0.29 -11.02
N LEU A 281 3.35 0.37 -10.56
CA LEU A 281 2.38 -0.73 -10.38
C LEU A 281 2.86 -1.90 -9.49
N GLU A 282 4.14 -1.95 -9.14
CA GLU A 282 4.76 -2.98 -8.32
C GLU A 282 4.16 -2.99 -6.91
N MET A 283 3.75 -1.83 -6.39
CA MET A 283 3.09 -1.75 -5.09
C MET A 283 1.82 -2.60 -4.99
N PHE A 284 1.03 -2.69 -6.08
CA PHE A 284 -0.19 -3.51 -6.10
C PHE A 284 0.14 -5.00 -6.18
N LYS A 285 1.18 -5.38 -6.94
CA LYS A 285 1.63 -6.78 -7.04
C LYS A 285 2.23 -7.31 -5.75
N LYS A 286 2.90 -6.45 -4.98
CA LYS A 286 3.54 -6.79 -3.71
C LYS A 286 2.54 -6.94 -2.57
N PHE A 287 1.29 -6.52 -2.75
CA PHE A 287 0.26 -6.65 -1.74
C PHE A 287 -0.66 -7.84 -2.05
N THR A 288 -0.80 -8.71 -1.06
CA THR A 288 -1.86 -9.72 -0.99
C THR A 288 -2.45 -9.69 0.41
N CYS A 289 -3.76 -9.93 0.55
CA CYS A 289 -4.38 -10.03 1.87
C CYS A 289 -3.73 -11.17 2.67
N PRO A 290 -2.95 -10.88 3.74
CA PRO A 290 -2.24 -11.93 4.46
C PRO A 290 -3.23 -12.90 5.11
N PRO A 291 -3.06 -14.22 4.98
CA PRO A 291 -3.96 -15.19 5.63
C PRO A 291 -3.76 -15.24 7.15
N GLN A 292 -2.63 -14.72 7.63
CA GLN A 292 -2.27 -14.57 9.04
C GLN A 292 -1.19 -13.51 9.24
N ILE A 293 -1.10 -13.05 10.48
CA ILE A 293 -0.11 -12.15 11.06
C ILE A 293 0.92 -12.95 11.83
#